data_AF-X1GKT8-F1
#
_entry.id   AF-X1GKT8-F1
#
_cell.length_a   1.000
_cell.length_b   1.000
_cell.length_c   1.000
_cell.angle_alpha   90.00
_cell.angle_beta   90.00
_cell.angle_gamma   90.00
#
_symmetry.space_group_name_H-M   'P 1'
#
loop_
_entity.id
_entity.type
_entity.pdbx_description
1 polymer ?
#
loop_
_entity_poly.entity_id
_entity_poly.type
_entity_poly.pdbx_seq_one_letter_code
_entity_poly.pdbx_strand_id
1 'polypeptide(L)'
;SDLAAFTSLAHRLDPDGAMRLQVASEVLVLTVAPLFPHGIGDSTPLVLAMRMQRLDSPELDGLDEVVPLAALTDRFARAENGTSLPLPPTSMLVSWAGIAPPRGPWEQTDTIAPSALIAGAEAGIAEVADGTPDGAGSHAVKALRARVWAA
;
A
#
# COMPACT_ATOMS: atom_id res chain seq x y z
N SER A 1 3.67 -16.35 1.39
CA SER A 1 4.21 -15.78 0.14
C SER A 1 4.49 -14.29 0.32
N ASP A 2 5.30 -13.68 -0.55
CA ASP A 2 5.54 -12.21 -0.54
C ASP A 2 4.21 -11.43 -0.59
N LEU A 3 3.31 -11.84 -1.50
CA LEU A 3 1.97 -11.26 -1.65
C LEU A 3 1.12 -11.29 -0.37
N ALA A 4 1.10 -12.41 0.37
CA ALA A 4 0.37 -12.51 1.63
C ALA A 4 0.97 -11.59 2.71
N ALA A 5 2.31 -11.51 2.77
CA ALA A 5 3.02 -10.63 3.70
C ALA A 5 2.75 -9.14 3.39
N PHE A 6 2.79 -8.77 2.11
CA PHE A 6 2.48 -7.42 1.64
C PHE A 6 1.03 -7.02 1.95
N THR A 7 0.07 -7.91 1.68
CA THR A 7 -1.35 -7.70 2.01
C THR A 7 -1.55 -7.54 3.51
N SER A 8 -0.91 -8.38 4.32
CA SER A 8 -1.00 -8.34 5.78
C SER A 8 -0.42 -7.04 6.36
N LEU A 9 0.71 -6.57 5.81
CA LEU A 9 1.30 -5.27 6.17
C LEU A 9 0.36 -4.12 5.82
N ALA A 10 -0.18 -4.11 4.60
CA ALA A 10 -1.12 -3.07 4.17
C ALA A 10 -2.38 -3.05 5.06
N HIS A 11 -2.97 -4.22 5.35
CA HIS A 11 -4.16 -4.33 6.19
C HIS A 11 -3.91 -3.88 7.64
N ARG A 12 -2.70 -4.09 8.18
CA ARG A 12 -2.34 -3.54 9.51
C ARG A 12 -2.26 -2.02 9.53
N LEU A 13 -1.88 -1.40 8.41
CA LEU A 13 -1.81 0.06 8.30
C LEU A 13 -3.18 0.69 8.08
N ASP A 14 -4.05 0.00 7.33
CA ASP A 14 -5.42 0.43 7.05
C ASP A 14 -6.37 -0.79 6.98
N PRO A 15 -7.06 -1.14 8.09
CA PRO A 15 -7.96 -2.29 8.12
C PRO A 15 -9.13 -2.18 7.13
N ASP A 16 -9.60 -0.95 6.89
CA ASP A 16 -10.69 -0.64 5.95
C ASP A 16 -10.16 -0.29 4.55
N GLY A 17 -8.85 -0.44 4.34
CA GLY A 17 -8.17 -0.08 3.11
C GLY A 17 -8.43 -1.03 1.95
N ALA A 18 -7.99 -0.60 0.76
CA ALA A 18 -8.12 -1.35 -0.48
C ALA A 18 -6.75 -1.62 -1.13
N MET A 19 -6.74 -2.61 -2.02
CA MET A 19 -5.63 -2.90 -2.92
C MET A 19 -6.12 -2.88 -4.35
N ARG A 20 -5.42 -2.14 -5.21
CA ARG A 20 -5.60 -2.20 -6.66
C ARG A 20 -4.76 -3.33 -7.23
N LEU A 21 -5.41 -4.21 -7.99
CA LEU A 21 -4.86 -5.35 -8.69
C LEU A 21 -4.92 -5.05 -10.18
N GLN A 22 -3.77 -4.86 -10.81
CA GLN A 22 -3.70 -4.64 -12.26
C GLN A 22 -2.88 -5.74 -12.91
N VAL A 23 -3.30 -6.20 -14.08
CA VAL A 23 -2.51 -7.16 -14.87
C VAL A 23 -2.19 -6.54 -16.22
N ALA A 24 -0.91 -6.58 -16.57
CA ALA A 24 -0.45 -6.25 -17.90
C ALA A 24 0.42 -7.41 -18.41
N SER A 25 -0.04 -8.03 -19.48
CA SER A 25 0.46 -9.31 -19.97
C SER A 25 0.45 -10.36 -18.85
N GLU A 26 1.62 -10.80 -18.38
CA GLU A 26 1.76 -11.81 -17.32
C GLU A 26 2.23 -11.20 -15.99
N VAL A 27 2.12 -9.88 -15.81
CA VAL A 27 2.60 -9.20 -14.60
C VAL A 27 1.41 -8.66 -13.81
N LEU A 28 1.18 -9.23 -12.63
CA LEU A 28 0.29 -8.69 -11.62
C LEU A 28 1.01 -7.58 -10.85
N VAL A 29 0.41 -6.39 -10.85
CA VAL A 29 0.82 -5.21 -10.11
C VAL A 29 -0.16 -4.99 -8.97
N LEU A 30 0.37 -4.92 -7.76
CA LEU A 30 -0.35 -4.77 -6.51
C LEU A 30 -0.03 -3.39 -5.96
N THR A 31 -1.04 -2.52 -5.84
CA THR A 31 -0.85 -1.16 -5.35
C THR A 31 -1.76 -0.89 -4.17
N VAL A 32 -1.20 -0.29 -3.11
CA VAL A 32 -1.93 0.22 -1.94
C VAL A 32 -1.45 1.64 -1.64
N ALA A 33 -2.27 2.43 -0.95
CA ALA A 33 -1.88 3.77 -0.50
C ALA A 33 -1.91 3.86 1.03
N PRO A 34 -0.77 3.68 1.73
CA PRO A 34 -0.72 3.87 3.18
C PRO A 34 -0.96 5.32 3.61
N LEU A 35 -0.69 6.29 2.74
CA LEU A 35 -0.98 7.71 2.95
C LEU A 35 -1.60 8.29 1.68
N PHE A 36 -2.72 8.98 1.84
CA PHE A 36 -3.39 9.69 0.77
C PHE A 36 -4.34 10.74 1.37
N PRO A 37 -4.66 11.82 0.64
CA PRO A 37 -5.61 12.83 1.11
C PRO A 37 -7.06 12.30 1.06
N HIS A 38 -7.83 12.58 2.11
CA HIS A 38 -9.22 12.12 2.30
C HIS A 38 -10.27 13.17 1.92
N GLY A 39 -9.85 14.36 1.47
CA GLY A 39 -10.76 15.43 1.07
C GLY A 39 -10.05 16.73 0.70
N ILE A 40 -10.84 17.76 0.40
CA ILE A 40 -10.34 19.09 0.05
C ILE A 40 -9.65 19.70 1.27
N GLY A 41 -8.43 20.22 1.07
CA GLY A 41 -7.63 20.84 2.13
C GLY A 41 -6.85 19.84 2.99
N ASP A 42 -6.96 18.53 2.72
CA ASP A 42 -6.08 17.53 3.32
C ASP A 42 -4.69 17.61 2.67
N SER A 43 -3.68 17.98 3.45
CA SER A 43 -2.29 18.11 3.00
C SER A 43 -1.48 16.81 3.10
N THR A 44 -2.12 15.68 3.40
CA THR A 44 -1.46 14.38 3.46
C THR A 44 -0.84 14.06 2.11
N PRO A 45 0.47 13.76 2.04
CA PRO A 45 1.09 13.37 0.78
C PRO A 45 0.51 12.03 0.30
N LEU A 46 0.44 11.86 -1.01
CA LEU A 46 0.13 10.56 -1.59
C LEU A 46 1.39 9.69 -1.59
N VAL A 47 1.35 8.59 -0.85
CA VAL A 47 2.37 7.55 -0.90
C VAL A 47 1.73 6.28 -1.40
N LEU A 48 2.27 5.75 -2.50
CA LEU A 48 1.86 4.45 -3.05
C LEU A 48 2.94 3.41 -2.73
N ALA A 49 2.51 2.25 -2.25
CA ALA A 49 3.36 1.08 -2.11
C ALA A 49 2.96 0.03 -3.15
N MET A 50 3.98 -0.59 -3.76
CA MET A 50 3.81 -1.53 -4.87
C MET A 50 4.55 -2.85 -4.67
N ARG A 51 3.93 -3.90 -5.18
CA ARG A 51 4.57 -5.18 -5.47
C ARG A 51 4.19 -5.68 -6.86
N MET A 52 5.09 -6.43 -7.48
CA MET A 52 4.87 -7.04 -8.78
C MET A 52 5.16 -8.53 -8.69
N GLN A 53 4.30 -9.34 -9.30
CA GLN A 53 4.46 -10.78 -9.36
C GLN A 53 4.16 -11.28 -10.77
N ARG A 54 4.96 -12.21 -11.27
CA ARG A 54 4.67 -12.88 -12.54
C ARG A 54 3.53 -13.88 -12.34
N LEU A 55 2.57 -13.88 -13.24
CA LEU A 55 1.52 -14.88 -13.37
C LEU A 55 2.02 -16.03 -14.26
N ASP A 56 1.38 -17.19 -14.13
CA ASP A 56 1.72 -18.38 -14.92
C ASP A 56 1.12 -18.34 -16.34
N SER A 57 0.15 -17.44 -16.58
CA SER A 57 -0.48 -17.23 -17.89
C SER A 57 -0.94 -15.77 -18.07
N PRO A 58 -1.16 -15.31 -19.32
CA PRO A 58 -1.66 -13.97 -19.63
C PRO A 58 -3.19 -13.88 -19.64
N GLU A 59 -3.91 -14.89 -19.15
CA GLU A 59 -5.38 -14.97 -19.23
C GLU A 59 -6.10 -13.79 -18.55
N LEU A 60 -5.44 -13.17 -17.58
CA LEU A 60 -5.94 -12.02 -16.84
C LEU A 60 -5.48 -10.67 -17.41
N ASP A 61 -4.82 -10.63 -18.59
CA ASP A 61 -4.36 -9.37 -19.17
C ASP A 61 -5.50 -8.36 -19.31
N GLY A 62 -5.24 -7.13 -18.87
CA GLY A 62 -6.24 -6.06 -18.82
C GLY A 62 -7.10 -6.02 -17.54
N LEU A 63 -6.93 -6.94 -16.59
CA LEU A 63 -7.57 -6.85 -15.28
C LEU A 63 -7.15 -5.55 -14.57
N ASP A 64 -8.11 -4.84 -13.99
CA ASP A 64 -7.90 -3.65 -13.16
C ASP A 64 -9.02 -3.55 -12.11
N GLU A 65 -8.78 -4.12 -10.93
CA GLU A 65 -9.79 -4.21 -9.87
C GLU A 65 -9.26 -3.61 -8.56
N VAL A 66 -10.11 -2.88 -7.86
CA VAL A 66 -9.79 -2.36 -6.52
C VAL A 66 -10.62 -3.13 -5.51
N VAL A 67 -9.96 -3.89 -4.63
CA VAL A 67 -10.64 -4.82 -3.71
C VAL A 67 -10.29 -4.55 -2.24
N PRO A 68 -11.17 -4.88 -1.28
CA PRO A 68 -10.87 -4.71 0.14
C PRO A 68 -9.69 -5.56 0.62
N LEU A 69 -8.80 -4.98 1.42
CA LEU A 69 -7.67 -5.70 2.03
C LEU A 69 -8.11 -6.84 2.95
N ALA A 70 -9.22 -6.64 3.67
CA ALA A 70 -9.82 -7.68 4.52
C ALA A 70 -10.25 -8.91 3.68
N ALA A 71 -10.82 -8.67 2.50
CA ALA A 71 -11.27 -9.74 1.60
C ALA A 71 -10.11 -10.57 1.03
N LEU A 72 -8.96 -9.93 0.78
CA LEU A 72 -7.73 -10.63 0.40
C LEU A 72 -7.12 -11.39 1.59
N THR A 73 -7.09 -10.80 2.78
CA THR A 73 -6.56 -11.43 4.00
C THR A 73 -7.31 -12.72 4.35
N ASP A 74 -8.65 -12.71 4.31
CA ASP A 74 -9.48 -13.92 4.51
C ASP A 74 -9.13 -15.02 3.50
N ARG A 75 -8.90 -14.67 2.23
CA ARG A 75 -8.53 -15.63 1.19
C ARG A 75 -7.16 -16.22 1.41
N PHE A 76 -6.16 -15.42 1.80
CA PHE A 76 -4.84 -15.96 2.14
C PHE A 76 -4.88 -16.89 3.34
N ALA A 77 -5.75 -16.63 4.31
CA ALA A 77 -5.92 -17.53 5.46
C ALA A 77 -6.53 -18.89 5.08
N ARG A 78 -7.36 -18.93 4.03
CA ARG A 78 -7.97 -20.16 3.50
C ARG A 78 -7.12 -20.88 2.45
N ALA A 79 -6.16 -20.19 1.85
CA ALA A 79 -5.30 -20.72 0.81
C ALA A 79 -4.20 -21.60 1.41
N GLU A 80 -4.52 -22.86 1.70
CA GLU A 80 -3.51 -23.85 2.08
C GLU A 80 -2.65 -24.21 0.85
N ASN A 81 -1.44 -23.64 0.77
CA ASN A 81 -0.39 -23.95 -0.23
C ASN A 81 -0.70 -23.59 -1.70
N GLY A 82 -1.71 -22.76 -1.97
CA GLY A 82 -2.13 -22.44 -3.35
C GLY A 82 -1.24 -21.40 -4.05
N THR A 83 -0.88 -21.67 -5.32
CA THR A 83 -0.38 -20.68 -6.29
C THR A 83 -1.51 -19.86 -6.93
N SER A 84 -2.76 -20.14 -6.56
CA SER A 84 -3.96 -19.46 -7.04
C SER A 84 -4.66 -18.72 -5.90
N LEU A 85 -5.11 -17.51 -6.18
CA LEU A 85 -5.88 -16.67 -5.26
C LEU A 85 -7.12 -16.17 -5.99
N PRO A 86 -8.34 -16.58 -5.59
CA PRO A 86 -9.55 -16.12 -6.25
C PRO A 86 -9.79 -14.63 -6.00
N LEU A 87 -10.13 -13.88 -7.04
CA LEU A 87 -10.47 -12.46 -6.89
C LEU A 87 -11.69 -12.27 -5.97
N PRO A 88 -11.67 -11.28 -5.06
CA PRO A 88 -12.87 -10.88 -4.34
C PRO A 88 -14.00 -10.44 -5.29
N PRO A 89 -15.26 -10.82 -5.02
CA PRO A 89 -16.40 -10.39 -5.84
C PRO A 89 -16.83 -8.95 -5.56
N THR A 90 -16.17 -8.27 -4.61
CA THR A 90 -16.49 -6.91 -4.17
C THR A 90 -15.39 -5.97 -4.59
N SER A 91 -15.77 -4.91 -5.30
CA SER A 91 -14.89 -3.80 -5.64
C SER A 91 -15.14 -2.59 -4.72
N MET A 92 -14.13 -1.74 -4.59
CA MET A 92 -14.15 -0.51 -3.78
C MET A 92 -13.76 0.70 -4.63
N LEU A 93 -14.33 1.85 -4.32
CA LEU A 93 -13.89 3.14 -4.85
C LEU A 93 -13.03 3.84 -3.82
N VAL A 94 -11.81 4.22 -4.21
CA VAL A 94 -10.86 4.96 -3.36
C VAL A 94 -10.24 6.10 -4.16
N SER A 95 -10.03 7.25 -3.52
CA SER A 95 -9.60 8.49 -4.18
C SER A 95 -8.23 8.38 -4.86
N TRP A 96 -7.34 7.56 -4.33
CA TRP A 96 -5.99 7.37 -4.84
C TRP A 96 -5.89 6.39 -6.03
N ALA A 97 -6.92 5.57 -6.28
CA ALA A 97 -6.85 4.53 -7.32
C ALA A 97 -6.76 5.10 -8.75
N GLY A 98 -7.11 6.38 -8.95
CA GLY A 98 -6.91 7.07 -10.24
C GLY A 98 -5.44 7.40 -10.54
N ILE A 99 -4.54 7.30 -9.55
CA ILE A 99 -3.13 7.63 -9.70
C ILE A 99 -2.35 6.33 -9.83
N ALA A 100 -1.76 6.12 -11.01
CA ALA A 100 -0.92 4.97 -11.28
C ALA A 100 0.56 5.31 -11.05
N PRO A 101 1.32 4.40 -10.42
CA PRO A 101 2.77 4.48 -10.38
C PRO A 101 3.36 4.55 -11.80
N PRO A 102 4.41 5.35 -12.03
CA PRO A 102 5.00 5.47 -13.36
C PRO A 102 5.58 4.13 -13.82
N ARG A 103 5.33 3.79 -15.09
CA ARG A 103 5.76 2.53 -15.71
C ARG A 103 7.16 2.58 -16.33
N GLY A 104 7.76 3.78 -16.34
CA GLY A 104 9.10 4.04 -16.86
C GLY A 104 9.13 5.11 -17.97
N PRO A 105 10.31 5.38 -18.54
CA PRO A 105 11.60 4.84 -18.11
C PRO A 105 12.01 5.38 -16.72
N TRP A 106 12.69 4.55 -15.94
CA TRP A 106 13.30 4.97 -14.67
C TRP A 106 14.74 5.36 -14.93
N GLU A 107 15.13 6.55 -14.50
CA GLU A 107 16.51 7.02 -14.54
C GLU A 107 17.01 7.19 -13.10
N GLN A 108 18.21 6.67 -12.82
CA GLN A 108 18.84 6.87 -11.54
C GLN A 108 19.37 8.31 -11.47
N THR A 109 18.79 9.12 -10.59
CA THR A 109 19.20 10.51 -10.39
C THR A 109 20.20 10.69 -9.24
N ASP A 110 20.14 9.82 -8.23
CA ASP A 110 20.98 9.92 -7.04
C ASP A 110 21.11 8.56 -6.31
N THR A 111 21.89 8.50 -5.24
CA THR A 111 22.01 7.33 -4.35
C THR A 111 22.01 7.79 -2.90
N ILE A 112 21.14 7.18 -2.10
CA ILE A 112 21.07 7.40 -0.66
C ILE A 112 21.77 6.25 0.08
N ALA A 113 22.61 6.59 1.05
CA ALA A 113 23.25 5.59 1.91
C ALA A 113 22.17 4.88 2.75
N PRO A 114 22.22 3.53 2.89
CA PRO A 114 21.26 2.80 3.71
C PRO A 114 21.19 3.33 5.15
N SER A 115 22.32 3.74 5.72
CA SER A 115 22.38 4.33 7.07
C SER A 115 21.59 5.64 7.18
N ALA A 116 21.62 6.49 6.14
CA ALA A 116 20.85 7.73 6.12
C ALA A 116 19.34 7.45 6.05
N LEU A 117 18.94 6.44 5.27
CA LEU A 117 17.54 6.01 5.20
C LEU A 117 17.05 5.46 6.54
N ILE A 118 17.85 4.61 7.20
CA ILE A 118 17.53 4.05 8.52
C ILE A 118 17.43 5.16 9.55
N ALA A 119 18.41 6.06 9.61
CA ALA A 119 18.41 7.18 10.55
C ALA A 119 17.19 8.09 10.37
N GLY A 120 16.79 8.40 9.12
CA GLY A 120 15.59 9.16 8.84
C GLY A 120 14.31 8.45 9.28
N ALA A 121 14.21 7.13 9.04
CA ALA A 121 13.08 6.34 9.49
C ALA A 121 12.99 6.27 11.03
N GLU A 122 14.10 6.06 11.72
CA GLU A 122 14.16 6.03 13.19
C GLU A 122 13.78 7.40 13.79
N ALA A 123 14.28 8.49 13.21
CA ALA A 123 13.92 9.85 13.63
C ALA A 123 12.43 10.12 13.49
N GLY A 124 11.82 9.76 12.35
CA GLY A 124 10.39 9.93 12.14
C GLY A 124 9.54 9.04 13.06
N ILE A 125 9.97 7.81 13.34
CA ILE A 125 9.30 6.93 14.32
C ILE A 125 9.35 7.53 15.73
N ALA A 126 10.50 8.05 16.15
CA ALA A 126 10.65 8.70 17.44
C ALA A 126 9.76 9.94 17.56
N GLU A 127 9.71 10.78 16.52
CA GLU A 127 8.82 11.95 16.51
C GLU A 127 7.34 11.57 16.63
N VAL A 128 6.90 10.52 15.91
CA VAL A 128 5.53 10.02 16.05
C VAL A 128 5.27 9.48 17.45
N ALA A 129 6.23 8.76 18.04
CA ALA A 129 6.09 8.19 19.38
C ALA A 129 6.00 9.30 20.44
N ASP A 130 6.91 10.26 20.42
CA ASP A 130 6.94 11.39 21.36
C ASP A 130 5.71 12.31 21.21
N GLY A 131 5.22 12.46 19.98
CA GLY A 131 4.03 13.26 19.68
C GLY A 131 2.69 12.57 19.91
N THR A 132 2.66 11.29 20.29
CA THR A 132 1.42 10.52 20.53
C THR A 132 1.16 10.35 22.03
N PRO A 133 0.22 11.11 22.63
CA PRO A 133 -0.15 10.92 24.03
C PRO A 133 -0.76 9.55 24.32
N ASP A 134 -0.64 9.08 25.55
CA ASP A 134 -1.33 7.89 26.02
C ASP A 134 -2.85 8.03 25.80
N GLY A 135 -3.45 7.04 25.13
CA GLY A 135 -4.88 7.04 24.79
C GLY A 135 -5.26 7.89 23.58
N ALA A 136 -4.30 8.39 22.80
CA ALA A 136 -4.60 9.09 21.54
C ALA A 136 -5.41 8.21 20.58
N GLY A 137 -6.50 8.75 20.06
CA GLY A 137 -7.33 8.08 19.07
C GLY A 137 -6.61 7.91 17.72
N SER A 138 -7.05 6.93 16.94
CA SER A 138 -6.48 6.58 15.62
C SER A 138 -6.37 7.79 14.66
N HIS A 139 -7.32 8.72 14.72
CA HIS A 139 -7.31 9.95 13.92
C HIS A 139 -6.16 10.90 14.27
N ALA A 140 -5.85 11.07 15.57
CA ALA A 140 -4.77 11.95 16.01
C ALA A 140 -3.40 11.38 15.59
N VAL A 141 -3.22 10.06 15.72
CA VAL A 141 -2.00 9.37 15.26
C VAL A 141 -1.84 9.47 13.75
N LYS A 142 -2.93 9.30 12.98
CA LYS A 142 -2.91 9.43 11.52
C LYS A 142 -2.53 10.86 11.08
N ALA A 143 -3.08 11.88 11.73
CA ALA A 143 -2.75 13.27 11.47
C ALA A 143 -1.28 13.62 11.83
N LEU A 144 -0.75 13.08 12.94
CA LEU A 144 0.66 13.25 13.29
C LEU A 144 1.57 12.62 12.24
N ARG A 145 1.30 11.37 11.83
CA ARG A 145 2.04 10.70 10.76
C ARG A 145 2.02 11.53 9.47
N ALA A 146 0.86 12.02 9.05
CA ALA A 146 0.75 12.83 7.84
C ALA A 146 1.67 14.09 7.88
N ARG A 147 1.79 14.73 9.05
CA ARG A 147 2.71 15.87 9.23
C ARG A 147 4.18 15.47 9.16
N VAL A 148 4.58 14.40 9.84
CA VAL A 148 5.97 13.88 9.83
C VAL A 148 6.40 13.52 8.41
N TRP A 149 5.50 12.94 7.62
CA TRP A 149 5.77 12.60 6.22
C TRP A 149 5.76 13.79 5.25
N ALA A 150 5.21 14.94 5.66
CA ALA A 150 5.14 16.16 4.85
C ALA A 150 6.26 17.17 5.13
N ALA A 151 7.06 16.93 6.17
CA ALA A 151 8.22 17.72 6.56
C ALA A 151 9.45 17.39 5.70
#